data_AF-A0ABD1FWK4-F1
#
_entry.id   AF-A0ABD1FWK4-F1
#
_cell.length_a   1.000
_cell.length_b   1.000
_cell.length_c   1.000
_cell.angle_alpha   90.00
_cell.angle_beta   90.00
_cell.angle_gamma   90.00
#
_symmetry.space_group_name_H-M   'P 1'
#
loop_
_entity.id
_entity.type
_entity.pdbx_description
1 polymer ?
#
loop_
_entity_poly.entity_id
_entity_poly.type
_entity_poly.pdbx_seq_one_letter_code
_entity_poly.pdbx_strand_id
1 'polypeptide(L)'
;MLSTLKLLFLCFLGIVLLGGVTPSHAAVRRYRFELRNSTHSRLCNNKTMLTTNGQFPGPIIYARRGDLVIVDVINSANHNITIHWHGVKMPRYPYMVGWARVCDAVPY
;
A
#
# COMPACT_ATOMS: atom_id res chain seq x y z
N MET A 1 15.26 44.18 33.99
CA MET A 1 13.94 44.43 33.40
C MET A 1 13.97 43.95 31.95
N LEU A 2 13.20 42.92 31.59
CA LEU A 2 13.15 42.42 30.21
C LEU A 2 12.28 43.38 29.39
N SER A 3 12.78 43.90 28.25
CA SER A 3 12.00 44.85 27.44
C SER A 3 10.82 44.14 26.76
N THR A 4 9.74 44.88 26.51
CA THR A 4 8.56 44.40 25.78
C THR A 4 8.93 43.76 24.44
N LEU A 5 9.94 44.28 23.76
CA LEU A 5 10.48 43.71 22.52
C LEU A 5 11.09 42.31 22.70
N LYS A 6 11.82 42.07 23.81
CA LYS A 6 12.38 40.76 24.13
C LYS A 6 11.28 39.76 24.49
N LEU A 7 10.23 40.21 25.16
CA LEU A 7 9.07 39.36 25.46
C LEU A 7 8.33 38.94 24.18
N LEU A 8 8.08 39.88 23.26
CA LEU A 8 7.45 39.58 21.96
C LEU A 8 8.30 38.63 21.11
N PHE A 9 9.62 38.81 21.10
CA PHE A 9 10.54 37.92 20.41
C PHE A 9 10.52 36.49 20.98
N LEU A 10 10.51 36.35 22.32
CA LEU A 10 10.39 35.05 22.98
C LEU A 10 9.04 34.39 22.72
N CYS A 11 7.94 35.15 22.72
CA CYS A 11 6.62 34.63 22.36
C CYS A 11 6.56 34.16 20.90
N PHE A 12 7.12 34.95 19.96
CA PHE A 12 7.19 34.57 18.55
C PHE A 12 8.05 33.30 18.35
N LEU A 13 9.21 33.22 19.00
CA LEU A 13 10.07 32.04 18.99
C LEU A 13 9.34 30.82 19.57
N GLY A 14 8.60 31.01 20.67
CA GLY A 14 7.75 29.98 21.26
C GLY A 14 6.68 29.49 20.30
N ILE A 15 5.97 30.38 19.61
CA ILE A 15 4.94 30.03 18.63
C ILE A 15 5.54 29.31 17.42
N VAL A 16 6.71 29.72 16.92
CA VAL A 16 7.40 29.03 15.81
C VAL A 16 7.85 27.61 16.23
N LEU A 17 8.37 27.46 17.45
CA LEU A 17 8.82 26.17 17.97
C LEU A 17 7.64 25.22 18.27
N LEU A 18 6.51 25.74 18.75
CA LEU A 18 5.28 24.96 19.01
C LEU A 18 4.47 24.69 17.73
N GLY A 19 4.47 25.62 16.77
CA GLY A 19 3.67 25.54 15.53
C GLY A 19 4.33 24.78 14.38
N GLY A 20 5.63 24.45 14.49
CA GLY A 20 6.40 23.77 13.44
C GLY A 20 6.21 22.26 13.33
N VAL A 21 5.41 21.63 14.20
CA VAL A 21 5.19 20.18 14.17
C VAL A 21 3.97 19.84 13.32
N THR A 22 4.12 19.87 11.99
CA THR A 22 3.10 19.26 11.13
C THR A 22 3.18 17.74 11.31
N PRO A 23 2.12 17.05 11.76
CA PRO A 23 2.16 15.60 11.85
C PRO A 23 2.40 15.04 10.44
N SER A 24 3.49 14.28 10.27
CA SER A 24 3.68 13.47 9.08
C SER A 24 2.60 12.37 9.10
N HIS A 25 1.50 12.61 8.41
CA HIS A 25 0.36 11.69 8.44
C HIS A 25 0.67 10.47 7.55
N ALA A 26 1.10 9.38 8.17
CA ALA A 26 1.12 8.07 7.53
C ALA A 26 -0.32 7.56 7.43
N ALA A 27 -0.83 7.34 6.22
CA ALA A 27 -2.16 6.78 6.03
C ALA A 27 -2.13 5.25 6.04
N VAL A 28 -3.19 4.62 6.55
CA VAL A 28 -3.44 3.20 6.32
C VAL A 28 -4.32 3.06 5.09
N ARG A 29 -3.84 2.39 4.05
CA ARG A 29 -4.58 2.14 2.81
C ARG A 29 -4.90 0.66 2.67
N ARG A 30 -6.19 0.34 2.54
CA ARG A 30 -6.68 -1.03 2.44
C ARG A 30 -7.16 -1.31 1.01
N TYR A 31 -6.77 -2.46 0.47
CA TYR A 31 -7.19 -2.97 -0.82
C TYR A 31 -7.68 -4.41 -0.67
N ARG A 32 -8.60 -4.83 -1.53
CA ARG A 32 -9.09 -6.20 -1.60
C ARG A 32 -8.92 -6.76 -3.01
N PHE A 33 -8.15 -7.83 -3.12
CA PHE A 33 -7.77 -8.49 -4.36
C PHE A 33 -8.38 -9.89 -4.40
N GLU A 34 -9.39 -10.08 -5.25
CA GLU A 34 -9.94 -11.39 -5.58
C GLU A 34 -9.23 -11.93 -6.83
N LEU A 35 -8.46 -12.99 -6.66
CA LEU A 35 -7.75 -13.68 -7.73
C LEU A 35 -8.69 -14.69 -8.36
N ARG A 36 -9.03 -14.48 -9.63
CA ARG A 36 -9.97 -15.33 -10.35
C ARG A 36 -9.65 -15.41 -11.84
N ASN A 37 -10.09 -16.49 -12.47
CA ASN A 37 -10.03 -16.60 -13.92
C ASN A 37 -11.10 -15.71 -14.56
N SER A 38 -10.69 -14.87 -15.52
CA SER A 38 -11.56 -13.99 -16.29
C SER A 38 -11.22 -14.07 -17.78
N THR A 39 -12.24 -13.99 -18.63
CA THR A 39 -12.07 -14.01 -20.09
C THR A 39 -11.94 -12.59 -20.62
N HIS A 40 -10.84 -12.30 -21.32
CA HIS A 40 -10.62 -11.01 -21.97
C HIS A 40 -10.26 -11.21 -23.45
N SER A 41 -10.71 -10.29 -24.30
CA SER A 41 -10.35 -10.28 -25.71
C SER A 41 -9.01 -9.58 -25.90
N ARG A 42 -8.07 -10.25 -26.57
CA ARG A 42 -6.77 -9.69 -27.00
C ARG A 42 -6.45 -10.15 -28.40
N LEU A 43 -6.01 -9.22 -29.25
CA LEU A 43 -5.61 -9.52 -30.62
C LEU A 43 -6.67 -10.36 -31.35
N CYS A 44 -7.93 -9.95 -31.24
CA CYS A 44 -9.11 -10.61 -31.81
C CYS A 44 -9.40 -12.05 -31.30
N ASN A 45 -8.78 -12.47 -30.20
CA ASN A 45 -8.99 -13.78 -29.58
C ASN A 45 -9.40 -13.65 -28.12
N ASN A 46 -10.37 -14.44 -27.69
CA ASN A 46 -10.73 -14.54 -26.28
C ASN A 46 -9.76 -15.46 -25.55
N LYS A 47 -9.18 -14.97 -24.46
CA LYS A 47 -8.32 -15.77 -23.58
C LYS A 47 -8.79 -15.67 -22.14
N THR A 48 -8.96 -16.82 -21.51
CA THR A 48 -9.14 -16.93 -20.06
C THR A 48 -7.78 -16.83 -19.40
N MET A 49 -7.65 -15.92 -18.43
CA MET A 49 -6.43 -15.73 -17.67
C MET A 49 -6.74 -15.43 -16.21
N LEU A 50 -5.77 -15.71 -15.34
CA LEU A 50 -5.83 -15.30 -13.94
C LEU A 50 -5.74 -13.77 -13.88
N THR A 51 -6.69 -13.16 -13.16
CA THR A 51 -6.84 -11.71 -13.04
C THR A 51 -7.09 -11.32 -11.60
N THR A 52 -6.88 -10.05 -11.29
CA THR A 52 -7.26 -9.46 -10.00
C THR A 52 -8.57 -8.70 -10.18
N ASN A 53 -9.59 -9.04 -9.40
CA ASN A 53 -10.94 -8.49 -9.46
C ASN A 53 -11.60 -8.63 -10.85
N GLY A 54 -11.21 -9.62 -11.66
CA GLY A 54 -11.68 -9.78 -13.04
C GLY A 54 -11.15 -8.73 -14.01
N GLN A 55 -10.12 -7.96 -13.62
CA GLN A 55 -9.55 -6.89 -14.43
C GLN A 55 -8.18 -7.27 -14.97
N PHE A 56 -7.95 -6.87 -16.23
CA PHE A 56 -6.64 -7.00 -16.87
C PHE A 56 -6.31 -5.72 -17.67
N PRO A 57 -5.28 -4.94 -17.30
CA PRO A 57 -4.45 -5.09 -16.11
C PRO A 57 -5.26 -4.98 -14.80
N GLY A 58 -4.72 -5.53 -13.71
CA GLY A 58 -5.35 -5.46 -12.39
C GLY A 58 -5.38 -4.02 -11.81
N PRO A 59 -6.09 -3.80 -10.70
CA PRO A 59 -6.20 -2.50 -10.07
C PRO A 59 -4.85 -1.99 -9.55
N ILE A 60 -4.64 -0.67 -9.64
CA ILE A 60 -3.41 0.01 -9.21
C ILE A 60 -3.47 0.30 -7.70
N ILE A 61 -2.39 0.00 -6.98
CA ILE A 61 -2.19 0.45 -5.60
C ILE A 61 -1.53 1.83 -5.62
N TYR A 62 -2.15 2.79 -4.95
CA TYR A 62 -1.61 4.13 -4.75
C TYR A 62 -1.25 4.33 -3.29
N ALA A 63 0.02 4.59 -3.01
CA ALA A 63 0.52 4.84 -1.66
C ALA A 63 1.58 5.94 -1.65
N ARG A 64 1.70 6.64 -0.52
CA ARG A 64 2.77 7.61 -0.27
C ARG A 64 3.86 6.97 0.58
N ARG A 65 5.06 7.54 0.57
CA ARG A 65 6.13 7.13 1.49
C ARG A 65 5.63 7.25 2.93
N GLY A 66 5.74 6.16 3.68
CA GLY A 66 5.31 6.08 5.08
C GLY A 66 3.90 5.50 5.27
N ASP A 67 3.08 5.37 4.21
CA ASP A 67 1.78 4.72 4.30
C ASP A 67 1.93 3.23 4.63
N LEU A 68 1.00 2.71 5.43
CA LEU A 68 0.81 1.28 5.63
C LEU A 68 -0.21 0.78 4.59
N VAL A 69 0.23 -0.09 3.69
CA VAL A 69 -0.66 -0.73 2.71
C VAL A 69 -1.03 -2.12 3.20
N ILE A 70 -2.32 -2.39 3.28
CA ILE A 70 -2.88 -3.70 3.61
C ILE A 70 -3.65 -4.18 2.38
N VAL A 71 -3.34 -5.39 1.92
CA VAL A 71 -4.04 -6.01 0.79
C VAL A 71 -4.60 -7.34 1.24
N ASP A 72 -5.93 -7.44 1.29
CA ASP A 72 -6.64 -8.67 1.56
C ASP A 72 -6.74 -9.47 0.25
N VAL A 73 -6.07 -10.61 0.20
CA VAL A 73 -6.01 -11.46 -1.00
C VAL A 73 -6.94 -12.65 -0.83
N ILE A 74 -7.87 -12.80 -1.76
CA ILE A 74 -8.83 -13.90 -1.82
C ILE A 74 -8.52 -14.72 -3.06
N ASN A 75 -8.23 -16.01 -2.89
CA ASN A 75 -7.97 -16.91 -4.01
C ASN A 75 -9.22 -17.68 -4.42
N SER A 76 -9.90 -17.21 -5.47
CA SER A 76 -11.03 -17.89 -6.10
C SER A 76 -10.62 -18.67 -7.37
N ALA A 77 -9.33 -18.93 -7.53
CA ALA A 77 -8.78 -19.80 -8.56
C ALA A 77 -8.63 -21.24 -8.03
N ASN A 78 -8.27 -22.16 -8.91
CA ASN A 78 -8.17 -23.60 -8.62
C ASN A 78 -6.77 -24.08 -8.22
N HIS A 79 -5.84 -23.17 -7.94
CA HIS A 79 -4.46 -23.49 -7.59
C HIS A 79 -3.92 -22.49 -6.56
N ASN A 80 -2.89 -22.89 -5.80
CA ASN A 80 -2.23 -22.01 -4.86
C ASN A 80 -1.55 -20.85 -5.60
N ILE A 81 -1.70 -19.63 -5.08
CA ILE A 81 -1.14 -18.43 -5.70
C ILE A 81 -0.34 -17.64 -4.67
N THR A 82 0.79 -17.10 -5.11
CA THR A 82 1.63 -16.18 -4.36
C THR A 82 1.61 -14.81 -5.04
N ILE A 83 1.46 -13.72 -4.28
CA ILE A 83 1.58 -12.35 -4.80
C ILE A 83 2.94 -11.77 -4.41
N HIS A 84 3.70 -11.29 -5.39
CA HIS A 84 4.96 -10.59 -5.20
C HIS A 84 4.81 -9.08 -5.44
N TRP A 85 5.30 -8.27 -4.51
CA TRP A 85 5.31 -6.82 -4.61
C TRP A 85 6.64 -6.33 -5.19
N HIS A 86 6.71 -6.29 -6.52
CA HIS A 86 7.95 -5.94 -7.22
C HIS A 86 8.51 -4.58 -6.78
N GLY A 87 9.79 -4.57 -6.41
CA GLY A 87 10.51 -3.35 -6.00
C GLY A 87 10.22 -2.85 -4.58
N VAL A 88 9.30 -3.47 -3.83
CA VAL A 88 9.01 -3.08 -2.44
C VAL A 88 10.01 -3.75 -1.49
N LYS A 89 10.77 -2.93 -0.75
CA LYS A 89 11.66 -3.42 0.30
C LYS A 89 10.85 -3.81 1.55
N MET A 90 11.05 -5.03 2.05
CA MET A 90 10.32 -5.57 3.21
C MET A 90 11.23 -5.92 4.39
N PRO A 91 11.97 -4.96 4.97
CA PRO A 91 12.95 -5.25 6.02
C PRO A 91 12.32 -5.80 7.31
N ARG A 92 11.08 -5.39 7.62
CA ARG A 92 10.36 -5.80 8.84
C ARG A 92 9.40 -6.98 8.62
N TYR A 93 9.09 -7.30 7.37
CA TYR A 93 8.10 -8.32 6.99
C TYR A 93 8.65 -9.22 5.87
N PRO A 94 9.79 -9.90 6.07
CA PRO A 94 10.48 -10.64 5.01
C PRO A 94 9.66 -11.81 4.44
N TYR A 95 8.71 -12.36 5.19
CA TYR A 95 7.81 -13.41 4.69
C TYR A 95 6.75 -12.87 3.70
N MET A 96 6.43 -11.57 3.74
CA MET A 96 5.42 -10.95 2.86
C MET A 96 5.96 -10.63 1.46
N VAL A 97 7.22 -10.96 1.17
CA VAL A 97 7.85 -10.70 -0.14
C VAL A 97 7.18 -11.46 -1.29
N GLY A 98 6.35 -12.46 -0.98
CA GLY A 98 5.67 -13.25 -2.00
C GLY A 98 6.56 -14.32 -2.61
N TRP A 99 7.35 -15.00 -1.79
CA TRP A 99 8.06 -16.20 -2.22
C TRP A 99 7.13 -17.41 -2.10
N ALA A 100 7.00 -18.19 -3.17
CA ALA A 100 6.14 -19.37 -3.18
C ALA A 100 6.56 -20.38 -2.11
N ARG A 101 5.60 -20.99 -1.41
CA ARG A 101 5.82 -21.86 -0.23
C ARG A 101 6.17 -21.14 1.07
N VAL A 102 6.15 -19.81 1.10
CA VAL A 102 6.28 -19.02 2.34
C VAL A 102 4.94 -18.37 2.69
N CYS A 103 4.28 -17.73 1.71
CA CYS A 103 2.99 -17.06 1.88
C CYS A 103 2.11 -17.29 0.65
N ASP A 104 1.46 -18.45 0.60
CA ASP A 104 0.56 -18.81 -0.51
C ASP A 104 -0.91 -18.61 -0.09
N ALA A 105 -1.68 -17.97 -0.96
CA ALA A 105 -3.13 -17.97 -0.87
C ALA A 105 -3.64 -19.31 -1.43
N VAL A 106 -4.23 -20.13 -0.55
CA VAL A 106 -4.85 -21.41 -0.91
C VAL A 106 -6.26 -21.13 -1.47
N PRO A 107 -6.72 -21.88 -2.49
CA PRO A 107 -8.09 -21.77 -2.99
C PRO A 107 -9.13 -21.81 -1.87
N TYR A 108 -10.10 -20.90 -1.95
CA TYR A 108 -11.32 -20.92 -1.14
C TYR A 108 -12.36 -21.90 -1.69
#